data_AF-A0A1X4HWN4-F1
#
_entry.id   AF-A0A1X4HWN4-F1
#
_cell.length_a   1.000
_cell.length_b   1.000
_cell.length_c   1.000
_cell.angle_alpha   90.00
_cell.angle_beta   90.00
_cell.angle_gamma   90.00
#
_symmetry.space_group_name_H-M   'P 1'
#
loop_
_entity.id
_entity.type
_entity.pdbx_description
1 polymer ?
#
loop_
_entity_poly.entity_id
_entity_poly.type
_entity_poly.pdbx_seq_one_letter_code
_entity_poly.pdbx_strand_id
1 'polypeptide(L)'
;MNAPFELPADDHDVSPRTGYTRAHWEAVADGLLAAAWRWSTPGCALLDLPGRPSRSGVRSDGLEGYARTFLAAAFRVAGAEGDDPHGLLERYASGLAAGTRAPGRDDTESWPLILDHDVQGQPMVESASVALGLRLTAPWLWKRLDPGVQDRAERWLRGALRHTPAPNNWYLFPYTVAGFLESVGRGDAETAAARQRALELLESWYRGDGWYADGDGRAFDHYNGWALHLYPVLDAHLAGDGEASALHGERLRAHLEGYALMFG
;
A
#
# COMPACT_ATOMS: atom_id res chain seq x y z
N MET A 1 -15.46 11.91 -22.85
CA MET A 1 -15.61 10.49 -22.51
C MET A 1 -16.41 10.43 -21.22
N ASN A 2 -17.57 9.78 -21.21
CA ASN A 2 -18.32 9.60 -19.96
C ASN A 2 -17.60 8.55 -19.10
N ALA A 3 -17.54 8.78 -17.79
CA ALA A 3 -17.05 7.76 -16.86
C ALA A 3 -17.90 6.50 -16.99
N PRO A 4 -17.33 5.29 -16.84
CA PRO A 4 -18.07 4.03 -16.93
C PRO A 4 -18.99 3.77 -15.72
N PHE A 5 -19.18 4.76 -14.85
CA PHE A 5 -19.99 4.76 -13.65
C PHE A 5 -20.59 6.16 -13.45
N GLU A 6 -21.70 6.24 -12.71
CA GLU A 6 -22.39 7.49 -12.43
C GLU A 6 -21.63 8.32 -11.40
N LEU A 7 -21.50 9.63 -11.66
CA LEU A 7 -20.94 10.59 -10.73
C LEU A 7 -22.08 11.39 -10.08
N PRO A 8 -21.94 11.79 -8.80
CA PRO A 8 -22.86 12.74 -8.18
C PRO A 8 -22.91 14.07 -8.93
N ALA A 9 -23.89 14.92 -8.58
CA ALA A 9 -23.89 16.30 -9.06
C ALA A 9 -22.77 17.11 -8.41
N ASP A 10 -22.16 18.01 -9.19
CA ASP A 10 -21.14 18.95 -8.72
C ASP A 10 -21.67 19.86 -7.61
N ASP A 11 -20.85 20.08 -6.57
CA ASP A 11 -21.12 20.99 -5.45
C ASP A 11 -20.00 22.04 -5.37
N HIS A 12 -20.28 23.21 -5.94
CA HIS A 12 -19.35 24.34 -5.96
C HIS A 12 -19.36 25.18 -4.68
N ASP A 13 -20.27 24.91 -3.74
CA ASP A 13 -20.24 25.54 -2.42
C ASP A 13 -19.13 24.90 -1.57
N VAL A 14 -18.97 23.58 -1.64
CA VAL A 14 -17.93 22.83 -0.92
C VAL A 14 -16.60 22.78 -1.68
N SER A 15 -16.64 22.64 -3.01
CA SER A 15 -15.44 22.63 -3.87
C SER A 15 -15.54 23.69 -4.98
N PRO A 16 -15.12 24.94 -4.70
CA PRO A 16 -15.36 26.06 -5.62
C PRO A 16 -14.74 25.92 -7.01
N ARG A 17 -13.69 25.09 -7.15
CA ARG A 17 -12.95 24.94 -8.41
C ARG A 17 -13.44 23.78 -9.26
N THR A 18 -13.71 22.62 -8.65
CA THR A 18 -14.04 21.40 -9.39
C THR A 18 -15.48 20.95 -9.20
N GLY A 19 -16.16 21.36 -8.13
CA GLY A 19 -17.44 20.79 -7.73
C GLY A 19 -17.31 19.41 -7.08
N TYR A 20 -16.12 18.79 -7.12
CA TYR A 20 -15.92 17.42 -6.65
C TYR A 20 -15.78 17.38 -5.13
N THR A 21 -16.68 16.60 -4.53
CA THR A 21 -16.75 16.31 -3.10
C THR A 21 -16.22 14.92 -2.79
N ARG A 22 -16.23 14.55 -1.50
CA ARG A 22 -15.95 13.18 -1.06
C ARG A 22 -16.77 12.13 -1.81
N ALA A 23 -18.04 12.39 -2.08
CA ALA A 23 -18.92 11.46 -2.80
C ALA A 23 -18.43 11.17 -4.23
N HIS A 24 -17.80 12.15 -4.89
CA HIS A 24 -17.22 11.93 -6.22
C HIS A 24 -16.02 10.99 -6.14
N TRP A 25 -15.15 11.17 -5.14
CA TRP A 25 -13.99 10.29 -4.94
C TRP A 25 -14.38 8.88 -4.51
N GLU A 26 -15.43 8.73 -3.71
CA GLU A 26 -16.01 7.42 -3.37
C GLU A 26 -16.59 6.74 -4.61
N ALA A 27 -17.35 7.45 -5.45
CA ALA A 27 -17.89 6.91 -6.71
C ALA A 27 -16.76 6.50 -7.69
N VAL A 28 -15.70 7.30 -7.79
CA VAL A 28 -14.52 6.97 -8.61
C VAL A 28 -13.82 5.73 -8.07
N ALA A 29 -13.60 5.63 -6.75
CA ALA A 29 -12.99 4.45 -6.13
C ALA A 29 -13.84 3.19 -6.40
N ASP A 30 -15.13 3.24 -6.13
CA ASP A 30 -16.07 2.13 -6.34
C ASP A 30 -16.08 1.70 -7.81
N GLY A 31 -16.12 2.66 -8.73
CA GLY A 31 -16.11 2.42 -10.17
C GLY A 31 -14.81 1.81 -10.70
N LEU A 32 -13.65 2.31 -10.25
CA LEU A 32 -12.34 1.75 -10.59
C LEU A 32 -12.17 0.33 -10.04
N LEU A 33 -12.58 0.10 -8.80
CA LEU A 33 -12.56 -1.23 -8.17
C LEU A 33 -13.46 -2.21 -8.94
N ALA A 34 -14.70 -1.83 -9.21
CA ALA A 34 -15.63 -2.66 -9.98
C ALA A 34 -15.07 -3.00 -11.38
N ALA A 35 -14.41 -2.04 -12.04
CA ALA A 35 -13.81 -2.25 -13.35
C ALA A 35 -12.63 -3.24 -13.31
N ALA A 36 -11.78 -3.15 -12.29
CA ALA A 36 -10.61 -4.02 -12.10
C ALA A 36 -10.99 -5.45 -11.72
N TRP A 37 -12.01 -5.62 -10.87
CA TRP A 37 -12.48 -6.93 -10.39
C TRP A 37 -13.04 -7.84 -11.50
N ARG A 38 -13.32 -7.32 -12.71
CA ARG A 38 -13.67 -8.15 -13.88
C ARG A 38 -12.54 -9.08 -14.34
N TRP A 39 -11.32 -8.80 -13.90
CA TRP A 39 -10.10 -9.50 -14.30
C TRP A 39 -9.55 -10.40 -13.19
N SER A 40 -10.35 -10.69 -12.16
CA SER A 40 -9.91 -11.55 -11.07
C SER A 40 -9.75 -13.00 -11.50
N THR A 41 -8.73 -13.67 -10.98
CA THR A 41 -8.64 -15.13 -11.00
C THR A 41 -9.81 -15.76 -10.23
N PRO A 42 -10.17 -17.03 -10.47
CA PRO A 42 -11.27 -17.69 -9.77
C PRO A 42 -11.17 -17.65 -8.24
N GLY A 43 -9.96 -17.76 -7.69
CA GLY A 43 -9.67 -17.65 -6.26
C GLY A 43 -9.50 -16.21 -5.76
N CYS A 44 -9.69 -15.21 -6.61
CA CYS A 44 -9.50 -13.78 -6.35
C CYS A 44 -8.05 -13.37 -5.97
N ALA A 45 -7.07 -14.25 -6.18
CA ALA A 45 -5.69 -14.00 -5.72
C ALA A 45 -4.94 -12.98 -6.57
N LEU A 46 -5.25 -12.90 -7.87
CA LEU A 46 -4.59 -12.01 -8.82
C LEU A 46 -5.65 -11.25 -9.63
N LEU A 47 -5.31 -10.04 -10.10
CA LEU A 47 -6.10 -9.31 -11.08
C LEU A 47 -5.30 -9.18 -12.39
N ASP A 48 -5.61 -10.04 -13.36
CA ASP A 48 -4.89 -10.13 -14.64
C ASP A 48 -5.41 -9.08 -15.64
N LEU A 49 -5.07 -7.82 -15.38
CA LEU A 49 -5.47 -6.70 -16.23
C LEU A 49 -4.96 -6.88 -17.69
N PRO A 50 -5.76 -6.51 -18.71
CA PRO A 50 -5.38 -6.70 -20.09
C PRO A 50 -4.23 -5.75 -20.46
N GLY A 51 -3.26 -6.25 -21.23
CA GLY A 51 -2.17 -5.43 -21.70
C GLY A 51 -0.90 -6.24 -21.95
N ARG A 52 0.18 -5.51 -22.30
CA ARG A 52 1.50 -6.11 -22.40
C ARG A 52 2.04 -6.34 -20.97
N PRO A 53 2.52 -7.56 -20.65
CA PRO A 53 3.14 -7.81 -19.35
C PRO A 53 4.36 -6.93 -19.11
N SER A 54 4.60 -6.60 -17.85
CA SER A 54 5.79 -5.89 -17.41
C SER A 54 7.02 -6.79 -17.47
N ARG A 55 8.18 -6.24 -17.11
CA ARG A 55 9.43 -7.02 -16.98
C ARG A 55 9.39 -8.01 -15.81
N SER A 56 8.53 -7.77 -14.82
CA SER A 56 8.31 -8.63 -13.64
C SER A 56 7.45 -9.85 -13.96
N GLY A 57 6.82 -9.88 -15.13
CA GLY A 57 6.03 -10.99 -15.64
C GLY A 57 4.59 -11.03 -15.13
N VAL A 58 3.75 -11.77 -15.84
CA VAL A 58 2.27 -11.79 -15.68
C VAL A 58 1.83 -12.02 -14.23
N ARG A 59 2.44 -13.00 -13.54
CA ARG A 59 2.06 -13.32 -12.15
C ARG A 59 2.37 -12.17 -11.18
N SER A 60 3.48 -11.45 -11.40
CA SER A 60 3.80 -10.28 -10.59
C SER A 60 2.85 -9.11 -10.90
N ASP A 61 2.51 -8.93 -12.18
CA ASP A 61 1.55 -7.90 -12.61
C ASP A 61 0.16 -8.15 -12.02
N GLY A 62 -0.27 -9.42 -11.96
CA GLY A 62 -1.53 -9.81 -11.33
C GLY A 62 -1.55 -9.56 -9.81
N LEU A 63 -0.42 -9.77 -9.13
CA LEU A 63 -0.27 -9.44 -7.70
C LEU A 63 -0.30 -7.92 -7.50
N GLU A 64 0.35 -7.16 -8.37
CA GLU A 64 0.29 -5.70 -8.35
C GLU A 64 -1.16 -5.22 -8.54
N GLY A 65 -1.90 -5.79 -9.49
CA GLY A 65 -3.33 -5.53 -9.66
C GLY A 65 -4.13 -5.77 -8.39
N TYR A 66 -3.92 -6.92 -7.73
CA TYR A 66 -4.53 -7.22 -6.43
C TYR A 66 -4.13 -6.19 -5.35
N ALA A 67 -2.84 -5.94 -5.18
CA ALA A 67 -2.32 -5.15 -4.06
C ALA A 67 -2.68 -3.66 -4.18
N ARG A 68 -2.58 -3.09 -5.38
CA ARG A 68 -2.88 -1.67 -5.63
C ARG A 68 -4.36 -1.37 -5.53
N THR A 69 -5.20 -2.28 -6.01
CA THR A 69 -6.65 -2.14 -5.83
C THR A 69 -7.05 -2.40 -4.38
N PHE A 70 -6.39 -3.33 -3.67
CA PHE A 70 -6.66 -3.53 -2.25
C PHE A 70 -6.38 -2.28 -1.43
N LEU A 71 -5.31 -1.52 -1.76
CA LEU A 71 -5.03 -0.25 -1.11
C LEU A 71 -6.17 0.76 -1.29
N ALA A 72 -6.71 0.89 -2.51
CA ALA A 72 -7.86 1.76 -2.77
C ALA A 72 -9.12 1.31 -2.01
N ALA A 73 -9.42 0.00 -2.01
CA ALA A 73 -10.53 -0.58 -1.27
C ALA A 73 -10.38 -0.37 0.24
N ALA A 74 -9.16 -0.52 0.77
CA ALA A 74 -8.88 -0.35 2.19
C ALA A 74 -9.12 1.08 2.64
N PHE A 75 -8.66 2.09 1.89
CA PHE A 75 -8.99 3.50 2.20
C PHE A 75 -10.48 3.77 2.10
N ARG A 76 -11.15 3.25 1.07
CA ARG A 76 -12.59 3.42 0.84
C ARG A 76 -13.44 2.87 1.98
N VAL A 77 -13.12 1.67 2.46
CA VAL A 77 -13.85 0.99 3.54
C VAL A 77 -13.47 1.54 4.91
N ALA A 78 -12.19 1.79 5.17
CA ALA A 78 -11.75 2.39 6.44
C ALA A 78 -12.30 3.80 6.63
N GLY A 79 -12.31 4.62 5.57
CA GLY A 79 -12.91 5.95 5.58
C GLY A 79 -14.42 5.94 5.80
N ALA A 80 -15.10 4.83 5.52
CA ALA A 80 -16.53 4.62 5.74
C ALA A 80 -16.81 3.74 6.99
N GLU A 81 -15.84 3.65 7.91
CA GLU A 81 -15.97 2.94 9.19
C GLU A 81 -16.39 1.45 9.04
N GLY A 82 -15.98 0.82 7.94
CA GLY A 82 -16.26 -0.58 7.66
C GLY A 82 -17.51 -0.82 6.81
N ASP A 83 -18.20 0.23 6.37
CA ASP A 83 -19.26 0.08 5.37
C ASP A 83 -18.67 -0.38 4.03
N ASP A 84 -19.06 -1.59 3.63
CA ASP A 84 -18.58 -2.29 2.44
C ASP A 84 -19.76 -2.77 1.60
N PRO A 85 -20.51 -1.84 0.96
CA PRO A 85 -21.76 -2.16 0.25
C PRO A 85 -21.55 -3.08 -0.95
N HIS A 86 -20.31 -3.18 -1.46
CA HIS A 86 -19.95 -4.00 -2.62
C HIS A 86 -19.32 -5.35 -2.24
N GLY A 87 -19.15 -5.62 -0.94
CA GLY A 87 -18.54 -6.85 -0.43
C GLY A 87 -17.10 -7.06 -0.88
N LEU A 88 -16.32 -5.97 -0.98
CA LEU A 88 -14.93 -5.98 -1.42
C LEU A 88 -14.03 -6.79 -0.48
N LEU A 89 -14.19 -6.61 0.83
CA LEU A 89 -13.30 -7.24 1.82
C LEU A 89 -13.36 -8.76 1.79
N GLU A 90 -14.51 -9.35 1.47
CA GLU A 90 -14.64 -10.81 1.32
C GLU A 90 -13.84 -11.33 0.11
N ARG A 91 -13.83 -10.57 -0.99
CA ARG A 91 -13.04 -10.91 -2.18
C ARG A 91 -11.54 -10.82 -1.90
N TYR A 92 -11.11 -9.75 -1.23
CA TYR A 92 -9.72 -9.62 -0.80
C TYR A 92 -9.32 -10.69 0.23
N ALA A 93 -10.19 -11.04 1.18
CA ALA A 93 -9.93 -12.15 2.10
C ALA A 93 -9.75 -13.49 1.37
N SER A 94 -10.60 -13.76 0.37
CA SER A 94 -10.50 -14.96 -0.48
C SER A 94 -9.20 -14.99 -1.28
N GLY A 95 -8.85 -13.86 -1.89
CA GLY A 95 -7.62 -13.69 -2.66
C GLY A 95 -6.36 -13.85 -1.82
N LEU A 96 -6.32 -13.24 -0.63
CA LEU A 96 -5.24 -13.43 0.34
C LEU A 96 -5.09 -14.90 0.73
N ALA A 97 -6.20 -15.58 1.03
CA ALA A 97 -6.19 -16.99 1.41
C ALA A 97 -5.71 -17.90 0.28
N ALA A 98 -6.07 -17.58 -0.97
CA ALA A 98 -5.67 -18.32 -2.16
C ALA A 98 -4.20 -18.07 -2.53
N GLY A 99 -3.79 -16.82 -2.65
CA GLY A 99 -2.45 -16.42 -3.05
C GLY A 99 -1.35 -16.86 -2.08
N THR A 100 -1.64 -16.84 -0.78
CA THR A 100 -0.68 -17.24 0.26
C THR A 100 -0.65 -18.75 0.51
N ARG A 101 -1.45 -19.56 -0.19
CA ARG A 101 -1.55 -21.01 0.05
C ARG A 101 -0.26 -21.76 -0.30
N ALA A 102 0.33 -21.47 -1.45
CA ALA A 102 1.57 -22.11 -1.90
C ALA A 102 2.47 -21.14 -2.70
N PRO A 103 2.96 -20.03 -2.09
CA PRO A 103 3.71 -19.01 -2.82
C PRO A 103 4.90 -19.57 -3.61
N GLY A 104 5.10 -19.08 -4.82
CA GLY A 104 6.13 -19.52 -5.76
C GLY A 104 5.79 -20.79 -6.55
N ARG A 105 4.69 -21.49 -6.23
CA ARG A 105 4.22 -22.62 -7.03
C ARG A 105 3.82 -22.16 -8.42
N ASP A 106 4.12 -22.98 -9.42
CA ASP A 106 3.69 -22.72 -10.79
C ASP A 106 2.22 -23.10 -11.00
N ASP A 107 1.33 -22.20 -10.59
CA ASP A 107 -0.12 -22.28 -10.83
C ASP A 107 -0.73 -20.89 -11.08
N THR A 108 -2.06 -20.80 -11.17
CA THR A 108 -2.78 -19.59 -11.56
C THR A 108 -3.22 -18.72 -10.40
N GLU A 109 -2.93 -19.09 -9.15
CA GLU A 109 -3.43 -18.37 -7.96
C GLU A 109 -2.30 -17.99 -7.00
N SER A 110 -1.26 -18.82 -6.89
CA SER A 110 -0.20 -18.65 -5.90
C SER A 110 0.58 -17.37 -6.16
N TRP A 111 0.78 -16.59 -5.10
CA TRP A 111 1.56 -15.37 -5.18
C TRP A 111 3.04 -15.67 -5.41
N PRO A 112 3.79 -14.79 -6.09
CA PRO A 112 5.23 -14.90 -6.18
C PRO A 112 5.88 -14.81 -4.79
N LEU A 113 7.07 -15.37 -4.65
CA LEU A 113 7.90 -15.14 -3.47
C LEU A 113 8.39 -13.70 -3.45
N ILE A 114 8.55 -13.12 -2.25
CA ILE A 114 9.29 -11.87 -2.07
C ILE A 114 10.78 -12.24 -1.98
N LEU A 115 11.59 -11.71 -2.88
CA LEU A 115 13.04 -11.95 -2.98
C LEU A 115 13.81 -10.62 -3.03
N ASP A 116 15.14 -10.70 -3.12
CA ASP A 116 16.00 -9.52 -3.27
C ASP A 116 15.62 -8.68 -4.50
N HIS A 117 15.83 -7.36 -4.41
CA HIS A 117 15.37 -6.41 -5.42
C HIS A 117 15.91 -6.68 -6.83
N ASP A 118 17.12 -7.24 -6.94
CA ASP A 118 17.83 -7.58 -8.18
C ASP A 118 17.47 -8.96 -8.74
N VAL A 119 16.75 -9.79 -7.97
CA VAL A 119 16.27 -11.12 -8.40
C VAL A 119 14.80 -11.04 -8.84
N GLN A 120 13.92 -10.68 -7.91
CA GLN A 120 12.48 -10.54 -8.15
C GLN A 120 11.89 -9.57 -7.10
N GLY A 121 12.25 -8.30 -7.23
CA GLY A 121 11.93 -7.28 -6.23
C GLY A 121 10.49 -6.81 -6.18
N GLN A 122 9.73 -6.90 -7.28
CA GLN A 122 8.39 -6.30 -7.36
C GLN A 122 7.41 -6.77 -6.26
N PRO A 123 7.35 -8.07 -5.89
CA PRO A 123 6.49 -8.52 -4.79
C PRO A 123 6.80 -7.85 -3.44
N MET A 124 8.03 -7.37 -3.22
CA MET A 124 8.38 -6.58 -2.02
C MET A 124 7.61 -5.25 -2.00
N VAL A 125 7.56 -4.56 -3.14
CA VAL A 125 6.80 -3.31 -3.30
C VAL A 125 5.32 -3.57 -3.01
N GLU A 126 4.78 -4.66 -3.56
CA GLU A 126 3.35 -4.97 -3.41
C GLU A 126 2.99 -5.44 -2.00
N SER A 127 3.94 -6.04 -1.29
CA SER A 127 3.74 -6.43 0.11
C SER A 127 3.44 -5.24 1.03
N ALA A 128 3.99 -4.05 0.75
CA ALA A 128 3.69 -2.84 1.50
C ALA A 128 2.23 -2.40 1.31
N SER A 129 1.72 -2.46 0.08
CA SER A 129 0.31 -2.15 -0.23
C SER A 129 -0.63 -3.16 0.44
N VAL A 130 -0.29 -4.45 0.41
CA VAL A 130 -1.05 -5.50 1.10
C VAL A 130 -1.04 -5.28 2.61
N ALA A 131 0.13 -5.06 3.21
CA ALA A 131 0.26 -4.83 4.65
C ALA A 131 -0.51 -3.58 5.11
N LEU A 132 -0.43 -2.49 4.36
CA LEU A 132 -1.16 -1.26 4.68
C LEU A 132 -2.68 -1.48 4.55
N GLY A 133 -3.13 -2.15 3.49
CA GLY A 133 -4.54 -2.50 3.33
C GLY A 133 -5.07 -3.38 4.47
N LEU A 134 -4.28 -4.38 4.90
CA LEU A 134 -4.60 -5.22 6.05
C LEU A 134 -4.64 -4.44 7.35
N ARG A 135 -3.71 -3.49 7.56
CA ARG A 135 -3.67 -2.65 8.76
C ARG A 135 -4.89 -1.75 8.86
N LEU A 136 -5.21 -1.04 7.77
CA LEU A 136 -6.36 -0.13 7.69
C LEU A 136 -7.69 -0.86 7.89
N THR A 137 -7.78 -2.10 7.41
CA THR A 137 -9.02 -2.90 7.47
C THR A 137 -9.01 -3.94 8.58
N ALA A 138 -8.03 -3.92 9.49
CA ALA A 138 -7.82 -4.99 10.46
C ALA A 138 -9.06 -5.37 11.28
N PRO A 139 -9.92 -4.43 11.74
CA PRO A 139 -11.16 -4.76 12.46
C PRO A 139 -12.18 -5.55 11.65
N TRP A 140 -12.23 -5.37 10.33
CA TRP A 140 -13.26 -5.92 9.45
C TRP A 140 -12.77 -7.09 8.59
N LEU A 141 -11.47 -7.15 8.30
CA LEU A 141 -10.84 -8.21 7.50
C LEU A 141 -9.92 -9.09 8.35
N TRP A 142 -8.75 -8.59 8.77
CA TRP A 142 -7.70 -9.41 9.40
C TRP A 142 -8.21 -10.23 10.60
N LYS A 143 -8.91 -9.58 11.54
CA LYS A 143 -9.43 -10.23 12.75
C LYS A 143 -10.52 -11.28 12.48
N ARG A 144 -11.09 -11.31 11.28
CA ARG A 144 -12.13 -12.28 10.87
C ARG A 144 -11.57 -13.43 10.02
N LEU A 145 -10.32 -13.36 9.60
CA LEU A 145 -9.67 -14.44 8.85
C LEU A 145 -9.50 -15.68 9.72
N ASP A 146 -9.54 -16.85 9.08
CA ASP A 146 -9.09 -18.10 9.68
C ASP A 146 -7.62 -17.97 10.17
N PRO A 147 -7.27 -18.46 11.37
CA PRO A 147 -5.92 -18.35 11.90
C PRO A 147 -4.85 -18.92 10.95
N GLY A 148 -5.16 -20.00 10.22
CA GLY A 148 -4.26 -20.59 9.24
C GLY A 148 -4.02 -19.68 8.03
N VAL A 149 -4.99 -18.84 7.65
CA VAL A 149 -4.79 -17.80 6.61
C VAL A 149 -3.89 -16.69 7.16
N GLN A 150 -4.11 -16.24 8.39
CA GLN A 150 -3.26 -15.23 9.03
C GLN A 150 -1.79 -15.69 9.09
N ASP A 151 -1.55 -16.95 9.48
CA ASP A 151 -0.19 -17.51 9.57
C ASP A 151 0.51 -17.61 8.20
N ARG A 152 -0.25 -17.91 7.13
CA ARG A 152 0.30 -17.95 5.77
C ARG A 152 0.58 -16.55 5.23
N ALA A 153 -0.31 -15.59 5.49
CA ALA A 153 -0.13 -14.20 5.11
C ALA A 153 1.09 -13.58 5.82
N GLU A 154 1.24 -13.79 7.12
CA GLU A 154 2.43 -13.37 7.87
C GLU A 154 3.70 -13.97 7.24
N ARG A 155 3.71 -15.29 6.99
CA ARG A 155 4.87 -15.97 6.41
C ARG A 155 5.29 -15.38 5.07
N TRP A 156 4.32 -15.07 4.21
CA TRP A 156 4.58 -14.43 2.93
C TRP A 156 5.13 -13.00 3.12
N LEU A 157 4.48 -12.18 3.95
CA LEU A 157 4.88 -10.80 4.25
C LEU A 157 6.30 -10.70 4.83
N ARG A 158 6.67 -11.64 5.72
CA ARG A 158 8.02 -11.71 6.30
C ARG A 158 9.12 -11.90 5.26
N GLY A 159 8.79 -12.32 4.03
CA GLY A 159 9.72 -12.29 2.92
C GLY A 159 10.33 -10.90 2.68
N ALA A 160 9.57 -9.82 2.89
CA ALA A 160 10.09 -8.45 2.76
C ALA A 160 11.13 -8.10 3.84
N LEU A 161 11.02 -8.66 5.04
CA LEU A 161 11.95 -8.40 6.14
C LEU A 161 13.29 -9.15 5.97
N ARG A 162 13.29 -10.21 5.17
CA ARG A 162 14.40 -11.18 5.06
C ARG A 162 15.16 -11.09 3.74
N HIS A 163 14.78 -10.16 2.87
CA HIS A 163 15.43 -9.90 1.58
C HIS A 163 15.80 -8.43 1.47
N THR A 164 16.75 -8.15 0.58
CA THR A 164 17.43 -6.87 0.45
C THR A 164 16.64 -5.92 -0.47
N PRO A 165 16.10 -4.81 0.07
CA PRO A 165 15.48 -3.77 -0.73
C PRO A 165 16.52 -3.02 -1.58
N ALA A 166 16.07 -2.33 -2.62
CA ALA A 166 16.94 -1.38 -3.32
C ALA A 166 17.41 -0.27 -2.34
N PRO A 167 18.60 0.32 -2.54
CA PRO A 167 19.17 1.30 -1.62
C PRO A 167 18.55 2.71 -1.74
N ASN A 168 17.24 2.79 -1.54
CA ASN A 168 16.39 3.99 -1.66
C ASN A 168 15.09 3.79 -0.85
N ASN A 169 14.01 4.49 -1.21
CA ASN A 169 12.68 4.40 -0.61
C ASN A 169 12.14 2.98 -0.42
N TRP A 170 12.69 1.98 -1.11
CA TRP A 170 12.33 0.57 -0.94
C TRP A 170 12.51 0.04 0.49
N TYR A 171 13.38 0.67 1.31
CA TYR A 171 13.47 0.34 2.74
C TYR A 171 12.18 0.67 3.53
N LEU A 172 11.30 1.52 2.99
CA LEU A 172 9.99 1.80 3.59
C LEU A 172 8.96 0.69 3.35
N PHE A 173 9.21 -0.23 2.41
CA PHE A 173 8.33 -1.38 2.18
C PHE A 173 8.38 -2.40 3.34
N PRO A 174 9.56 -2.94 3.76
CA PRO A 174 9.63 -3.78 4.95
C PRO A 174 9.27 -3.03 6.24
N TYR A 175 9.53 -1.72 6.33
CA TYR A 175 9.05 -0.89 7.43
C TYR A 175 7.52 -0.94 7.56
N THR A 176 6.81 -0.79 6.44
CA THR A 176 5.33 -0.83 6.40
C THR A 176 4.80 -2.22 6.76
N VAL A 177 5.44 -3.27 6.25
CA VAL A 177 5.13 -4.66 6.60
C VAL A 177 5.32 -4.91 8.10
N ALA A 178 6.46 -4.50 8.66
CA ALA A 178 6.76 -4.62 10.07
C ALA A 178 5.74 -3.87 10.94
N GLY A 179 5.37 -2.63 10.56
CA GLY A 179 4.35 -1.85 11.27
C GLY A 179 2.98 -2.52 11.29
N PHE A 180 2.57 -3.16 10.19
CA PHE A 180 1.36 -3.99 10.19
C PHE A 180 1.48 -5.17 11.15
N LEU A 181 2.54 -5.98 11.06
CA LEU A 181 2.73 -7.17 11.90
C LEU A 181 2.74 -6.82 13.39
N GLU A 182 3.43 -5.74 13.77
CA GLU A 182 3.42 -5.22 15.14
C GLU A 182 2.01 -4.80 15.59
N SER A 183 1.27 -4.08 14.73
CA SER A 183 -0.08 -3.59 15.06
C SER A 183 -1.11 -4.70 15.32
N VAL A 184 -0.86 -5.92 14.81
CA VAL A 184 -1.74 -7.09 15.00
C VAL A 184 -1.18 -8.11 15.99
N GLY A 185 -0.17 -7.72 16.79
CA GLY A 185 0.40 -8.57 17.84
C GLY A 185 1.32 -9.68 17.32
N ARG A 186 1.82 -9.56 16.08
CA ARG A 186 2.77 -10.47 15.43
C ARG A 186 4.16 -9.84 15.25
N GLY A 187 4.47 -8.81 16.04
CA GLY A 187 5.77 -8.15 16.08
C GLY A 187 6.82 -8.95 16.85
N ASP A 188 8.09 -8.79 16.47
CA ASP A 188 9.24 -9.42 17.11
C ASP A 188 10.56 -8.64 16.84
N ALA A 189 11.71 -9.27 17.07
CA ALA A 189 13.01 -8.66 16.83
C ALA A 189 13.29 -8.38 15.35
N GLU A 190 12.73 -9.17 14.41
CA GLU A 190 12.90 -8.92 12.97
C GLU A 190 12.12 -7.67 12.55
N THR A 191 10.88 -7.50 13.04
CA THR A 191 10.06 -6.32 12.74
C THR A 191 10.70 -5.06 13.30
N ALA A 192 11.17 -5.10 14.55
CA ALA A 192 11.85 -3.98 15.20
C ALA A 192 13.13 -3.58 14.45
N ALA A 193 13.95 -4.55 14.03
CA ALA A 193 15.18 -4.28 13.28
C ALA A 193 14.91 -3.66 11.91
N ALA A 194 13.90 -4.14 11.19
CA ALA A 194 13.51 -3.57 9.89
C ALA A 194 13.03 -2.12 10.03
N ARG A 195 12.22 -1.83 11.07
CA ARG A 195 11.74 -0.47 11.34
C ARG A 195 12.87 0.48 11.70
N GLN A 196 13.73 0.07 12.61
CA GLN A 196 14.88 0.87 13.04
C GLN A 196 15.79 1.22 11.86
N ARG A 197 16.15 0.23 11.03
CA ARG A 197 16.99 0.43 9.86
C ARG A 197 16.38 1.43 8.87
N ALA A 198 15.07 1.32 8.61
CA ALA A 198 14.40 2.22 7.68
C ALA A 198 14.37 3.67 8.19
N LEU A 199 14.12 3.87 9.49
CA LEU A 199 14.13 5.21 10.10
C LEU A 199 15.54 5.82 10.14
N GLU A 200 16.57 5.04 10.47
CA GLU A 200 17.96 5.48 10.41
C GLU A 200 18.37 5.92 9.00
N LEU A 201 17.99 5.15 7.98
CA LEU A 201 18.24 5.51 6.58
C LEU A 201 17.48 6.76 6.18
N LEU A 202 16.18 6.83 6.51
CA LEU A 202 15.33 8.00 6.22
C LEU A 202 15.92 9.28 6.84
N GLU A 203 16.42 9.21 8.08
CA GLU A 203 17.09 10.34 8.72
C GLU A 203 18.39 10.71 8.01
N SER A 204 19.20 9.73 7.61
CA SER A 204 20.43 9.98 6.86
C SER A 204 20.18 10.58 5.47
N TRP A 205 18.97 10.42 4.94
CA TRP A 205 18.50 10.98 3.67
C TRP A 205 17.87 12.37 3.80
N TYR A 206 17.55 12.83 5.02
CA TYR A 206 16.96 14.15 5.22
C TYR A 206 17.95 15.27 4.86
N ARG A 207 17.48 16.29 4.14
CA ARG A 207 18.30 17.41 3.62
C ARG A 207 17.83 18.78 4.12
N GLY A 208 16.85 18.82 5.02
CA GLY A 208 16.23 20.06 5.49
C GLY A 208 15.01 20.44 4.64
N ASP A 209 14.24 21.40 5.15
CA ASP A 209 13.07 21.99 4.46
C ASP A 209 12.06 20.96 3.93
N GLY A 210 11.92 19.83 4.63
CA GLY A 210 11.03 18.74 4.23
C GLY A 210 11.54 17.87 3.08
N TRP A 211 12.76 18.07 2.57
CA TRP A 211 13.29 17.28 1.46
C TRP A 211 14.15 16.12 1.93
N TYR A 212 13.96 14.98 1.27
CA TYR A 212 14.80 13.80 1.37
C TYR A 212 15.49 13.53 0.03
N ALA A 213 16.76 13.13 0.09
CA ALA A 213 17.45 12.53 -1.03
C ALA A 213 17.09 11.04 -1.08
N ASP A 214 16.49 10.56 -2.17
CA ASP A 214 16.04 9.17 -2.26
C ASP A 214 17.23 8.21 -2.44
N GLY A 215 17.71 7.65 -1.33
CA GLY A 215 18.93 6.86 -1.29
C GLY A 215 20.20 7.71 -1.17
N ASP A 216 21.36 7.07 -1.32
CA ASP A 216 22.67 7.74 -1.25
C ASP A 216 22.94 8.65 -2.47
N GLY A 217 22.08 8.58 -3.49
CA GLY A 217 22.08 9.49 -4.62
C GLY A 217 21.54 10.88 -4.26
N ARG A 218 21.78 11.87 -5.12
CA ARG A 218 21.14 13.20 -5.02
C ARG A 218 19.80 13.23 -5.77
N ALA A 219 18.96 12.21 -5.55
CA ALA A 219 17.67 12.08 -6.22
C ALA A 219 16.59 12.83 -5.44
N PHE A 220 15.99 13.85 -6.06
CA PHE A 220 14.85 14.58 -5.53
C PHE A 220 13.72 14.50 -6.55
N ASP A 221 12.75 13.62 -6.31
CA ASP A 221 11.66 13.35 -7.23
C ASP A 221 10.33 13.12 -6.49
N HIS A 222 9.33 12.63 -7.23
CA HIS A 222 7.98 12.37 -6.74
C HIS A 222 7.92 11.37 -5.57
N TYR A 223 8.95 10.54 -5.34
CA TYR A 223 9.00 9.62 -4.20
C TYR A 223 9.16 10.33 -2.85
N ASN A 224 9.55 11.61 -2.83
CA ASN A 224 9.47 12.41 -1.61
C ASN A 224 8.04 12.38 -1.05
N GLY A 225 7.06 12.77 -1.85
CA GLY A 225 5.65 12.73 -1.44
C GLY A 225 5.08 11.31 -1.39
N TRP A 226 5.37 10.48 -2.40
CA TRP A 226 4.71 9.18 -2.56
C TRP A 226 5.21 8.07 -1.62
N ALA A 227 6.42 8.20 -1.07
CA ALA A 227 6.98 7.18 -0.18
C ALA A 227 7.62 7.78 1.07
N LEU A 228 8.61 8.68 0.89
CA LEU A 228 9.48 9.16 1.97
C LEU A 228 8.72 9.97 3.04
N HIS A 229 7.65 10.67 2.65
CA HIS A 229 6.70 11.25 3.59
C HIS A 229 5.51 10.34 3.88
N LEU A 230 4.93 9.70 2.86
CA LEU A 230 3.68 8.93 3.00
C LEU A 230 3.76 7.85 4.09
N TYR A 231 4.75 6.97 4.01
CA TYR A 231 4.84 5.81 4.91
C TYR A 231 5.10 6.18 6.38
N PRO A 232 6.09 7.01 6.74
CA PRO A 232 6.33 7.35 8.15
C PRO A 232 5.21 8.18 8.77
N VAL A 233 4.61 9.12 8.02
CA VAL A 233 3.47 9.92 8.53
C VAL A 233 2.27 9.03 8.78
N LEU A 234 1.95 8.13 7.84
CA LEU A 234 0.80 7.24 7.97
C LEU A 234 1.01 6.20 9.07
N ASP A 235 2.23 5.67 9.21
CA ASP A 235 2.57 4.74 10.29
C ASP A 235 2.42 5.40 11.67
N ALA A 236 2.95 6.61 11.86
CA ALA A 236 2.83 7.36 13.09
C ALA A 236 1.36 7.66 13.43
N HIS A 237 0.57 8.09 12.44
CA HIS A 237 -0.86 8.32 12.60
C HIS A 237 -1.61 7.05 13.03
N LEU A 238 -1.39 5.93 12.34
CA LEU A 238 -2.06 4.66 12.64
C LEU A 238 -1.58 4.02 13.95
N ALA A 239 -0.38 4.34 14.42
CA ALA A 239 0.14 3.91 15.71
C ALA A 239 -0.34 4.78 16.88
N GLY A 240 -0.89 5.97 16.61
CA GLY A 240 -1.17 6.96 17.65
C GLY A 240 0.09 7.54 18.29
N ASP A 241 1.21 7.51 17.57
CA ASP A 241 2.50 8.03 18.04
C ASP A 241 2.54 9.55 17.82
N GLY A 242 2.26 10.30 18.89
CA GLY A 242 2.20 11.76 18.86
C GLY A 242 3.55 12.43 18.57
N GLU A 243 4.66 11.85 19.03
CA GLU A 243 5.99 12.40 18.81
C GLU A 243 6.42 12.22 17.36
N ALA A 244 6.29 10.99 16.82
CA ALA A 244 6.58 10.72 15.42
C ALA A 244 5.65 11.49 14.47
N SER A 245 4.36 11.63 14.84
CA SER A 245 3.40 12.41 14.06
C SER A 245 3.78 13.89 13.99
N ALA A 246 4.26 14.48 15.09
CA ALA A 246 4.72 15.86 15.10
C ALA A 246 5.97 16.05 14.23
N LEU A 247 6.98 15.18 14.41
CA LEU A 247 8.23 15.23 13.64
C LEU A 247 8.00 15.09 12.14
N HIS A 248 7.33 14.01 11.72
CA HIS A 248 7.11 13.75 10.30
C HIS A 248 6.07 14.70 9.70
N GLY A 249 5.07 15.12 10.48
CA GLY A 249 4.07 16.11 10.06
C GLY A 249 4.67 17.48 9.78
N GLU A 250 5.62 17.94 10.61
CA GLU A 250 6.31 19.21 10.37
C GLU A 250 7.15 19.17 9.08
N ARG A 251 7.88 18.07 8.87
CA ARG A 251 8.65 17.85 7.63
C ARG A 251 7.75 17.78 6.39
N LEU A 252 6.60 17.09 6.47
CA LEU A 252 5.63 17.02 5.37
C LEU A 252 5.06 18.41 5.04
N ARG A 253 4.71 19.20 6.06
CA ARG A 253 4.21 20.57 5.85
C ARG A 253 5.23 21.42 5.10
N ALA A 254 6.50 21.42 5.54
CA ALA A 254 7.58 22.14 4.86
C ALA A 254 7.77 21.65 3.41
N HIS A 255 7.72 20.34 3.18
CA HIS A 255 7.79 19.76 1.84
C HIS A 255 6.66 20.26 0.94
N LEU A 256 5.41 20.25 1.41
CA LEU A 256 4.25 20.67 0.61
C LEU A 256 4.31 22.17 0.25
N GLU A 257 4.78 23.02 1.16
CA GLU A 257 5.02 24.45 0.89
C GLU A 257 6.01 24.64 -0.28
N GLY A 258 7.11 23.89 -0.29
CA GLY A 258 8.10 23.94 -1.37
C GLY A 258 7.64 23.24 -2.65
N TYR A 259 6.99 22.09 -2.54
CA TYR A 259 6.56 21.26 -3.67
C TYR A 259 5.48 21.94 -4.51
N ALA A 260 4.58 22.70 -3.89
CA ALA A 260 3.57 23.49 -4.59
C ALA A 260 4.19 24.46 -5.62
N LEU A 261 5.40 24.97 -5.37
CA LEU A 261 6.10 25.88 -6.27
C LEU A 261 6.67 25.19 -7.53
N MET A 262 6.69 23.86 -7.57
CA MET A 262 7.10 23.10 -8.77
C MET A 262 6.00 23.04 -9.83
N PHE A 263 4.78 23.44 -9.49
CA PHE A 263 3.64 23.53 -10.39
C PHE A 263 3.28 25.01 -10.56
N GLY A 264 3.64 25.58 -11.71
CA GLY A 264 3.34 26.98 -12.08
C GLY A 264 1.96 27.16 -12.66
#